data_AF-A4RWH6-F1
#
_entry.id   AF-A4RWH6-F1
#
_cell.length_a   1.000
_cell.length_b   1.000
_cell.length_c   1.000
_cell.angle_alpha   90.00
_cell.angle_beta   90.00
_cell.angle_gamma   90.00
#
_symmetry.space_group_name_H-M   'P 1'
#
loop_
_entity.id
_entity.type
_entity.pdbx_description
1 polymer ?
#
loop_
_entity_poly.entity_id
_entity_poly.type
_entity_poly.pdbx_seq_one_letter_code
_entity_poly.pdbx_strand_id
1 'polypeptide(L)'
;MSRRARARAGWSTRVAIAVTLALGAATRGRAAAEASVEPSAPSAAASRWRELALDEDAFETVKSYDRPSYYVDAGGRARFRGWFSNTATTEAGSDALATPLPAEARPTRDEPWKVTMKGAERSLTVTMDGKIVVGDEYDANTWFVLNGLEFDTAAAFAEEETCDAASGSCPTARDEL
;
A
#
# COMPACT_ATOMS: atom_id res chain seq x y z
N MET A 1 -26.36 -6.42 49.59
CA MET A 1 -26.08 -5.61 48.39
C MET A 1 -24.62 -5.20 48.44
N SER A 2 -23.75 -5.77 47.60
CA SER A 2 -22.31 -5.55 47.66
C SER A 2 -21.79 -5.22 46.26
N ARG A 3 -21.35 -3.98 46.05
CA ARG A 3 -20.50 -3.58 44.91
C ARG A 3 -19.42 -2.65 45.45
N ARG A 4 -18.20 -3.17 45.59
CA ARG A 4 -16.98 -2.37 45.81
C ARG A 4 -16.35 -2.04 44.46
N ALA A 5 -16.00 -0.78 44.29
CA ALA A 5 -15.29 -0.22 43.15
C ALA A 5 -13.77 -0.45 43.26
N ARG A 6 -13.12 -0.48 42.07
CA ARG A 6 -11.77 -0.06 41.60
C ARG A 6 -10.68 0.22 42.68
N ALA A 7 -9.37 0.00 42.49
CA ALA A 7 -8.55 0.08 41.28
C ALA A 7 -7.09 -0.40 41.55
N ARG A 8 -6.35 -0.58 40.44
CA ARG A 8 -4.89 -0.38 40.23
C ARG A 8 -3.88 -1.37 40.83
N ALA A 9 -3.12 -1.99 39.94
CA ALA A 9 -1.69 -2.22 40.12
C ALA A 9 -1.00 -2.06 38.76
N GLY A 10 -0.13 -1.05 38.64
CA GLY A 10 0.82 -0.92 37.54
C GLY A 10 2.13 -1.59 37.93
N TRP A 11 2.79 -2.25 36.99
CA TRP A 11 4.15 -2.73 37.15
C TRP A 11 5.05 -2.18 36.05
N SER A 12 6.11 -1.54 36.52
CA SER A 12 7.28 -1.10 35.77
C SER A 12 8.38 -2.12 36.03
N THR A 13 9.16 -2.51 35.02
CA THR A 13 10.52 -3.02 35.25
C THR A 13 11.40 -2.60 34.08
N ARG A 14 12.36 -1.72 34.39
CA ARG A 14 13.52 -1.40 33.56
C ARG A 14 14.51 -2.55 33.67
N VAL A 15 15.12 -2.98 32.57
CA VAL A 15 16.37 -3.75 32.59
C VAL A 15 17.35 -3.09 31.64
N ALA A 16 18.42 -2.55 32.22
CA ALA A 16 19.62 -2.13 31.51
C ALA A 16 20.60 -3.31 31.48
N ILE A 17 21.26 -3.54 30.34
CA ILE A 17 22.40 -4.46 30.26
C ILE A 17 23.55 -3.72 29.60
N ALA A 18 24.68 -3.68 30.32
CA ALA A 18 25.92 -3.05 29.94
C ALA A 18 26.84 -4.02 29.18
N VAL A 19 27.61 -3.38 28.30
CA VAL A 19 28.71 -3.81 27.41
C VAL A 19 29.71 -4.81 28.02
N THR A 20 30.28 -5.67 27.17
CA THR A 20 31.68 -6.11 27.34
C THR A 20 32.35 -6.23 25.96
N LEU A 21 33.43 -5.47 25.76
CA LEU A 21 34.34 -5.54 24.63
C LEU A 21 35.44 -6.56 24.96
N ALA A 22 35.78 -7.46 24.04
CA ALA A 22 36.99 -8.28 24.14
C ALA A 22 37.72 -8.31 22.79
N LEU A 23 38.91 -7.71 22.76
CA LEU A 23 39.90 -7.86 21.71
C LEU A 23 40.76 -9.10 22.03
N GLY A 24 40.95 -9.99 21.04
CA GLY A 24 41.89 -11.11 21.15
C GLY A 24 42.25 -11.66 19.77
N ALA A 25 43.53 -11.57 19.42
CA ALA A 25 44.10 -12.03 18.15
C ALA A 25 44.67 -13.46 18.25
N ALA A 26 44.80 -14.09 17.08
CA ALA A 26 45.77 -15.11 16.68
C ALA A 26 45.33 -16.60 16.51
N THR A 27 45.47 -17.02 15.25
CA THR A 27 45.97 -18.31 14.70
C THR A 27 45.06 -19.53 14.50
N ARG A 28 44.82 -19.80 13.18
CA ARG A 28 44.80 -21.06 12.41
C ARG A 28 44.18 -22.32 13.04
N GLY A 29 43.12 -22.82 12.41
CA GLY A 29 42.73 -24.22 12.50
C GLY A 29 41.37 -24.59 11.91
N ARG A 30 41.30 -24.67 10.57
CA ARG A 30 40.56 -25.68 9.79
C ARG A 30 39.25 -26.26 10.38
N ALA A 31 38.11 -25.79 9.86
CA ALA A 31 36.98 -26.59 9.35
C ALA A 31 35.81 -25.64 9.04
N ALA A 32 35.79 -25.06 7.83
CA ALA A 32 34.63 -24.36 7.34
C ALA A 32 33.57 -25.41 6.94
N ALA A 33 32.62 -25.65 7.83
CA ALA A 33 31.28 -26.05 7.40
C ALA A 33 30.62 -24.77 6.91
N GLU A 34 30.67 -24.54 5.60
CA GLU A 34 29.94 -23.48 4.93
C GLU A 34 28.45 -23.81 5.05
N ALA A 35 27.85 -23.39 6.17
CA ALA A 35 26.45 -23.08 6.16
C ALA A 35 26.31 -21.93 5.16
N SER A 36 25.90 -22.27 3.94
CA SER A 36 25.32 -21.33 2.99
C SER A 36 24.11 -20.71 3.68
N VAL A 37 24.35 -19.69 4.49
CA VAL A 37 23.39 -18.62 4.69
C VAL A 37 23.36 -17.97 3.32
N GLU A 38 22.46 -18.42 2.45
CA GLU A 38 21.97 -17.59 1.37
C GLU A 38 21.63 -16.26 2.05
N PRO A 39 22.32 -15.15 1.74
CA PRO A 39 21.72 -13.87 2.01
C PRO A 39 20.48 -13.88 1.13
N SER A 40 19.31 -14.13 1.72
CA SER A 40 18.05 -13.70 1.14
C SER A 40 18.23 -12.20 0.94
N ALA A 41 18.68 -11.83 -0.25
CA ALA A 41 18.83 -10.45 -0.65
C ALA A 41 17.49 -9.79 -0.30
N PRO A 42 17.48 -8.63 0.38
CA PRO A 42 16.27 -7.84 0.39
C PRO A 42 15.93 -7.63 -1.08
N SER A 43 14.79 -8.18 -1.52
CA SER A 43 14.30 -8.01 -2.88
C SER A 43 14.47 -6.54 -3.24
N ALA A 44 15.37 -6.23 -4.17
CA ALA A 44 15.66 -4.88 -4.62
C ALA A 44 14.46 -4.26 -5.39
N ALA A 45 13.28 -4.87 -5.29
CA ALA A 45 11.96 -4.35 -5.58
C ALA A 45 11.23 -3.91 -4.30
N ALA A 46 11.96 -3.42 -3.29
CA ALA A 46 11.39 -2.74 -2.14
C ALA A 46 11.19 -1.25 -2.46
N SER A 47 10.02 -0.71 -2.81
CA SER A 47 8.82 -1.27 -3.40
C SER A 47 8.20 -0.11 -4.18
N ARG A 48 8.19 -0.17 -5.52
CA ARG A 48 7.40 0.81 -6.30
C ARG A 48 5.91 0.81 -5.90
N TRP A 49 5.46 -0.31 -5.34
CA TRP A 49 4.12 -0.49 -4.80
C TRP A 49 4.00 0.08 -3.39
N ARG A 50 3.03 0.95 -3.19
CA ARG A 50 2.64 1.54 -1.90
C ARG A 50 1.39 0.83 -1.41
N GLU A 51 1.39 0.45 -0.14
CA GLU A 51 0.24 -0.23 0.46
C GLU A 51 -0.93 0.73 0.64
N LEU A 52 -2.16 0.21 0.47
CA LEU A 52 -3.38 0.93 0.78
C LEU A 52 -3.70 0.75 2.27
N ALA A 53 -4.01 1.86 2.94
CA ALA A 53 -4.51 1.82 4.31
C ALA A 53 -6.01 1.52 4.27
N LEU A 54 -6.39 0.25 4.50
CA LEU A 54 -7.79 -0.14 4.62
C LEU A 54 -8.41 0.44 5.89
N ASP A 55 -9.73 0.67 5.86
CA ASP A 55 -10.50 0.88 7.07
C ASP A 55 -10.66 -0.46 7.81
N GLU A 56 -9.82 -0.67 8.83
CA GLU A 56 -9.73 -1.93 9.58
C GLU A 56 -11.01 -2.24 10.40
N ASP A 57 -11.90 -1.27 10.59
CA ASP A 57 -13.19 -1.50 11.26
C ASP A 57 -14.18 -2.26 10.36
N ALA A 58 -14.06 -2.12 9.03
CA ALA A 58 -14.98 -2.69 8.05
C ALA A 58 -14.32 -3.67 7.06
N PHE A 59 -13.00 -3.58 6.87
CA PHE A 59 -12.25 -4.33 5.87
C PHE A 59 -10.95 -4.90 6.42
N GLU A 60 -10.54 -6.04 5.90
CA GLU A 60 -9.29 -6.68 6.27
C GLU A 60 -8.54 -7.22 5.05
N THR A 61 -7.23 -7.40 5.21
CA THR A 61 -6.42 -8.07 4.18
C THR A 61 -6.64 -9.58 4.24
N VAL A 62 -6.86 -10.20 3.08
CA VAL A 62 -7.05 -11.65 3.02
C VAL A 62 -5.73 -12.37 3.28
N LYS A 63 -5.72 -13.25 4.29
CA LYS A 63 -4.54 -14.05 4.65
C LYS A 63 -4.03 -14.87 3.46
N SER A 64 -2.72 -14.91 3.28
CA SER A 64 -2.01 -15.62 2.19
C SER A 64 -2.13 -15.02 0.79
N TYR A 65 -2.78 -13.86 0.64
CA TYR A 65 -2.83 -13.09 -0.60
C TYR A 65 -2.00 -11.80 -0.49
N ASP A 66 -1.71 -11.20 -1.65
CA ASP A 66 -1.02 -9.91 -1.70
C ASP A 66 -1.85 -8.83 -0.99
N ARG A 67 -1.18 -8.03 -0.15
CA ARG A 67 -1.80 -6.87 0.50
C ARG A 67 -2.27 -5.86 -0.57
N PRO A 68 -3.43 -5.21 -0.38
CA PRO A 68 -3.89 -4.15 -1.26
C PRO A 68 -2.82 -3.07 -1.42
N SER A 69 -2.45 -2.76 -2.66
CA SER A 69 -1.37 -1.82 -2.97
C SER A 69 -1.62 -1.15 -4.31
N TYR A 70 -1.01 0.01 -4.51
CA TYR A 70 -1.02 0.74 -5.77
C TYR A 70 0.39 1.18 -6.17
N TYR A 71 0.55 1.48 -7.46
CA TYR A 71 1.76 2.04 -8.04
C TYR A 71 1.36 2.98 -9.17
N VAL A 72 1.99 4.16 -9.24
CA VAL A 72 1.83 5.08 -10.37
C VAL A 72 3.13 5.05 -11.15
N ASP A 73 3.04 4.70 -12.44
CA ASP A 73 4.22 4.70 -13.30
C ASP A 73 4.61 6.10 -13.79
N ALA A 74 5.77 6.20 -14.43
CA ALA A 74 6.30 7.47 -14.92
C ALA A 74 5.39 8.14 -15.99
N GLY A 75 4.55 7.35 -16.66
CA GLY A 75 3.55 7.85 -17.61
C GLY A 75 2.25 8.29 -16.94
N GLY A 76 2.21 8.34 -15.60
CA GLY A 76 1.03 8.75 -14.84
C GLY A 76 -0.06 7.69 -14.77
N ARG A 77 0.22 6.43 -15.11
CA ARG A 77 -0.77 5.36 -15.04
C ARG A 77 -0.75 4.70 -13.66
N ALA A 78 -1.88 4.80 -12.95
CA ALA A 78 -2.07 4.12 -11.68
C ALA A 78 -2.48 2.67 -11.92
N ARG A 79 -1.87 1.76 -11.18
CA ARG A 79 -2.17 0.32 -11.20
C ARG A 79 -2.36 -0.16 -9.77
N PHE A 80 -3.31 -1.05 -9.60
CA PHE A 80 -3.66 -1.61 -8.30
C PHE A 80 -3.46 -3.12 -8.30
N ARG A 81 -3.20 -3.66 -7.12
CA ARG A 81 -3.09 -5.09 -6.88
C ARG A 81 -3.50 -5.42 -5.45
N GLY A 82 -3.64 -6.71 -5.20
CA GLY A 82 -3.92 -7.23 -3.88
C GLY A 82 -5.40 -7.49 -3.64
N TRP A 83 -5.66 -8.01 -2.45
CA TRP A 83 -6.93 -8.61 -2.07
C TRP A 83 -7.33 -8.12 -0.70
N PHE A 84 -8.61 -7.81 -0.55
CA PHE A 84 -9.20 -7.50 0.75
C PHE A 84 -10.60 -8.12 0.85
N SER A 85 -11.11 -8.22 2.08
CA SER A 85 -12.47 -8.67 2.36
C SER A 85 -13.14 -7.75 3.34
N ASN A 86 -14.46 -7.72 3.34
CA ASN A 86 -15.22 -7.06 4.40
C ASN A 86 -15.36 -7.97 5.62
N THR A 87 -15.27 -7.39 6.82
CA THR A 87 -15.42 -8.09 8.10
C THR A 87 -16.88 -8.19 8.55
N ALA A 88 -17.73 -7.28 8.07
CA ALA A 88 -19.16 -7.23 8.29
C ALA A 88 -19.91 -6.95 6.97
N THR A 89 -21.23 -7.07 6.97
CA THR A 89 -22.04 -6.64 5.83
C THR A 89 -21.77 -5.18 5.51
N THR A 90 -21.43 -4.87 4.24
CA THR A 90 -21.15 -3.50 3.79
C THR A 90 -22.35 -2.93 3.07
N GLU A 91 -22.63 -1.65 3.28
CA GLU A 91 -23.63 -0.92 2.50
C GLU A 91 -23.01 -0.35 1.22
N ALA A 92 -23.84 -0.16 0.19
CA ALA A 92 -23.43 0.58 -1.00
C ALA A 92 -22.97 1.99 -0.60
N GLY A 93 -21.81 2.43 -1.10
CA GLY A 93 -21.21 3.70 -0.71
C GLY A 93 -20.13 3.60 0.38
N SER A 94 -19.92 2.42 0.99
CA SER A 94 -18.88 2.22 2.00
C SER A 94 -17.48 2.46 1.42
N ASP A 95 -16.65 3.26 2.09
CA ASP A 95 -15.25 3.50 1.70
C ASP A 95 -14.37 2.41 2.29
N ALA A 96 -13.59 1.74 1.44
CA ALA A 96 -12.67 0.70 1.84
C ALA A 96 -11.38 1.24 2.47
N LEU A 97 -11.09 2.54 2.32
CA LEU A 97 -9.83 3.14 2.76
C LEU A 97 -10.01 3.96 4.05
N ALA A 98 -9.10 3.75 5.01
CA ALA A 98 -8.96 4.63 6.18
C ALA A 98 -8.37 6.00 5.82
N THR A 99 -7.59 6.05 4.74
CA THR A 99 -6.98 7.29 4.24
C THR A 99 -7.14 7.35 2.73
N PRO A 100 -7.65 8.46 2.18
CA PRO A 100 -7.78 8.60 0.73
C PRO A 100 -6.43 8.44 0.02
N LEU A 101 -6.47 7.97 -1.22
CA LEU A 101 -5.33 7.95 -2.12
C LEU A 101 -4.67 9.34 -2.17
N PRO A 102 -3.34 9.40 -2.20
CA PRO A 102 -2.65 10.67 -2.35
C PRO A 102 -2.91 11.25 -3.75
N ALA A 103 -2.75 12.55 -3.91
CA ALA A 103 -3.19 13.28 -5.10
C ALA A 103 -2.64 12.72 -6.42
N GLU A 104 -1.39 12.25 -6.41
CA GLU A 104 -0.71 11.65 -7.56
C GLU A 104 -1.32 10.33 -8.05
N ALA A 105 -2.11 9.65 -7.22
CA ALA A 105 -2.75 8.38 -7.54
C ALA A 105 -4.27 8.50 -7.76
N ARG A 106 -4.81 9.71 -7.74
CA ARG A 106 -6.25 9.95 -7.94
C ARG A 106 -6.61 9.95 -9.42
N PRO A 107 -7.77 9.38 -9.78
CA PRO A 107 -8.25 9.46 -11.14
C PRO A 107 -8.77 10.88 -11.44
N THR A 108 -8.85 11.23 -12.72
CA THR A 108 -9.40 12.53 -13.18
C THR A 108 -10.93 12.55 -13.27
N ARG A 109 -11.56 11.38 -13.14
CA ARG A 109 -13.00 11.13 -13.06
C ARG A 109 -13.25 9.92 -12.17
N ASP A 110 -14.48 9.68 -11.75
CA ASP A 110 -14.79 8.44 -11.03
C ASP A 110 -14.59 7.23 -11.95
N GLU A 111 -13.80 6.26 -11.50
CA GLU A 111 -13.43 5.07 -12.26
C GLU A 111 -14.17 3.85 -11.68
N PRO A 112 -15.32 3.46 -12.28
CA PRO A 112 -16.03 2.26 -11.86
C PRO A 112 -15.25 1.02 -12.29
N TRP A 113 -15.14 0.07 -11.37
CA TRP A 113 -14.47 -1.20 -11.55
C TRP A 113 -15.39 -2.34 -11.18
N LYS A 114 -15.48 -3.34 -12.05
CA LYS A 114 -16.29 -4.53 -11.83
C LYS A 114 -15.45 -5.77 -11.99
N VAL A 115 -15.55 -6.66 -11.01
CA VAL A 115 -14.86 -7.95 -11.04
C VAL A 115 -15.84 -9.08 -10.76
N THR A 116 -15.86 -10.08 -11.64
CA THR A 116 -16.68 -11.28 -11.46
C THR A 116 -15.82 -12.40 -10.88
N MET A 117 -16.23 -12.91 -9.73
CA MET A 117 -15.54 -13.98 -9.01
C MET A 117 -16.49 -15.10 -8.67
N LYS A 118 -16.15 -16.33 -9.08
CA LYS A 118 -16.96 -17.53 -8.82
C LYS A 118 -18.45 -17.34 -9.19
N GLY A 119 -18.72 -16.58 -10.26
CA GLY A 119 -20.07 -16.30 -10.75
C GLY A 119 -20.81 -15.16 -10.05
N ALA A 120 -20.19 -14.47 -9.09
CA ALA A 120 -20.77 -13.31 -8.42
C ALA A 120 -19.98 -12.03 -8.77
N GLU A 121 -20.70 -10.96 -9.10
CA GLU A 121 -20.12 -9.65 -9.44
C GLU A 121 -19.73 -8.90 -8.16
N ARG A 122 -18.65 -8.11 -8.21
CA ARG A 122 -18.32 -7.10 -7.21
C ARG A 122 -18.06 -5.79 -7.93
N SER A 123 -18.67 -4.73 -7.43
CA SER A 123 -18.58 -3.36 -7.93
C SER A 123 -17.78 -2.52 -6.94
N LEU A 124 -16.76 -1.85 -7.45
CA LEU A 124 -15.96 -0.86 -6.76
C LEU A 124 -15.95 0.41 -7.60
N THR A 125 -15.76 1.57 -6.99
CA THR A 125 -15.50 2.82 -7.71
C THR A 125 -14.34 3.53 -7.04
N VAL A 126 -13.31 3.85 -7.80
CA VAL A 126 -12.26 4.76 -7.33
C VAL A 126 -12.72 6.17 -7.63
N THR A 127 -12.97 6.96 -6.59
CA THR A 127 -13.50 8.31 -6.76
C THR A 127 -12.40 9.33 -7.01
N MET A 128 -12.74 10.48 -7.59
CA MET A 128 -11.83 11.62 -7.76
C MET A 128 -11.20 12.11 -6.44
N ASP A 129 -11.90 11.91 -5.31
CA ASP A 129 -11.39 12.25 -3.98
C ASP A 129 -10.34 11.26 -3.46
N GLY A 130 -10.10 10.17 -4.19
CA GLY A 130 -9.16 9.11 -3.81
C GLY A 130 -9.75 8.05 -2.90
N LYS A 131 -11.08 7.89 -2.87
CA LYS A 131 -11.73 6.81 -2.10
C LYS A 131 -11.87 5.55 -2.93
N ILE A 132 -12.00 4.40 -2.28
CA ILE A 132 -12.40 3.15 -2.95
C ILE A 132 -13.76 2.76 -2.40
N VAL A 133 -14.81 3.09 -3.15
CA VAL A 133 -16.19 2.95 -2.70
C VAL A 133 -16.77 1.63 -3.20
N VAL A 134 -17.40 0.88 -2.31
CA VAL A 134 -18.13 -0.34 -2.64
C VAL A 134 -19.47 0.02 -3.30
N GLY A 135 -19.77 -0.55 -4.46
CA GLY A 135 -20.89 -0.13 -5.30
C GLY A 135 -22.26 -0.73 -4.93
N ASP A 136 -22.28 -1.83 -4.19
CA ASP A 136 -23.49 -2.56 -3.78
C ASP A 136 -23.39 -3.02 -2.31
N GLU A 137 -24.46 -3.62 -1.81
CA GLU A 137 -24.42 -4.32 -0.52
C GLU A 137 -23.75 -5.70 -0.69
N TYR A 138 -22.86 -6.06 0.23
CA TYR A 138 -22.19 -7.36 0.23
C TYR A 138 -22.19 -7.98 1.64
N ASP A 139 -22.49 -9.27 1.71
CA ASP A 139 -22.37 -10.06 2.94
C ASP A 139 -20.93 -10.06 3.47
N ALA A 140 -20.78 -10.23 4.78
CA ALA A 140 -19.48 -10.38 5.43
C ALA A 140 -18.63 -11.49 4.79
N ASN A 141 -17.31 -11.32 4.77
CA ASN A 141 -16.32 -12.20 4.14
C ASN A 141 -16.42 -12.27 2.61
N THR A 142 -17.05 -11.29 1.96
CA THR A 142 -16.96 -11.07 0.52
C THR A 142 -15.57 -10.56 0.16
N TRP A 143 -14.96 -11.19 -0.83
CA TRP A 143 -13.62 -10.84 -1.29
C TRP A 143 -13.66 -9.90 -2.48
N PHE A 144 -12.76 -8.92 -2.44
CA PHE A 144 -12.55 -7.92 -3.47
C PHE A 144 -11.13 -8.05 -4.03
N VAL A 145 -11.01 -7.92 -5.36
CA VAL A 145 -9.75 -8.05 -6.09
C VAL A 145 -9.46 -6.77 -6.82
N LEU A 146 -8.27 -6.23 -6.56
CA LEU A 146 -7.78 -5.03 -7.22
C LEU A 146 -6.87 -5.33 -8.43
N ASN A 147 -6.50 -6.59 -8.63
CA ASN A 147 -5.66 -6.98 -9.75
C ASN A 147 -6.35 -6.67 -11.08
N GLY A 148 -5.72 -5.84 -11.90
CA GLY A 148 -6.24 -5.41 -13.21
C GLY A 148 -7.01 -4.09 -13.16
N LEU A 149 -7.23 -3.51 -11.98
CA LEU A 149 -7.67 -2.13 -11.86
C LEU A 149 -6.52 -1.19 -12.20
N GLU A 150 -6.68 -0.44 -13.28
CA GLU A 150 -5.71 0.54 -13.76
C GLU A 150 -6.42 1.68 -14.47
N PHE A 151 -5.91 2.91 -14.28
CA PHE A 151 -6.44 4.11 -14.90
C PHE A 151 -5.34 5.17 -15.04
N ASP A 152 -5.60 6.16 -15.89
CA ASP A 152 -4.71 7.30 -16.09
C ASP A 152 -5.00 8.38 -15.04
N THR A 153 -3.96 8.84 -14.35
CA THR A 153 -4.04 9.95 -13.39
C THR A 153 -3.91 11.29 -14.09
N ALA A 154 -4.06 12.39 -13.36
CA ALA A 154 -3.81 13.73 -13.90
C ALA A 154 -2.38 13.88 -14.49
N ALA A 155 -1.39 13.17 -13.94
CA ALA A 155 -0.02 13.22 -14.42
C ALA A 155 0.16 12.64 -15.84
N ALA A 156 -0.73 11.73 -16.27
CA ALA A 156 -0.69 11.17 -17.63
C ALA A 156 -1.06 12.18 -18.71
N PHE A 157 -1.72 13.27 -18.32
CA PHE A 157 -2.16 14.35 -19.21
C PHE A 157 -1.43 15.67 -18.95
N ALA A 158 -0.47 15.67 -18.02
CA ALA A 158 0.40 16.81 -17.85
C ALA A 158 1.25 16.91 -19.12
N GLU A 159 0.98 17.92 -19.94
CA GLU A 159 1.84 18.25 -21.05
C GLU A 159 3.24 18.49 -20.47
N GLU A 160 4.22 17.66 -20.84
CA GLU A 160 5.60 18.14 -20.82
C GLU A 160 5.57 19.44 -21.61
N GLU A 161 6.13 20.51 -21.05
CA GLU A 161 6.18 21.84 -21.63
C GLU A 161 6.89 21.77 -22.99
N THR A 162 6.16 21.34 -24.02
CA THR A 162 6.62 21.24 -25.38
C THR A 162 6.53 22.63 -25.96
N CYS A 163 7.58 23.03 -26.68
CA CYS A 163 7.83 24.40 -27.08
C CYS A 163 6.55 25.12 -27.50
N ASP A 164 6.29 26.28 -26.91
CA ASP A 164 5.17 27.12 -27.29
C ASP A 164 5.35 27.48 -28.78
N ALA A 165 4.58 26.80 -29.63
CA ALA A 165 4.64 26.96 -31.08
C ALA A 165 4.20 28.35 -31.53
N ALA A 166 3.48 29.11 -30.68
CA ALA A 166 3.11 30.49 -30.95
C ALA A 166 4.23 31.48 -30.61
N SER A 167 5.08 31.18 -29.63
CA SER A 167 6.23 32.02 -29.25
C SER A 167 7.55 31.63 -29.92
N GLY A 168 7.64 30.43 -30.51
CA GLY A 168 8.87 29.90 -31.11
C GLY A 168 10.01 29.72 -30.10
N SER A 169 9.73 29.82 -28.81
CA SER A 169 10.72 29.74 -27.74
C SER A 169 10.63 28.37 -27.07
N CYS A 170 11.67 27.55 -27.25
CA CYS A 170 11.93 26.44 -26.35
C CYS A 170 12.74 26.96 -25.16
N PRO A 171 12.48 26.56 -23.91
CA PRO A 171 13.37 26.87 -22.80
C PRO A 171 14.76 26.36 -23.17
N THR A 172 15.71 27.29 -23.34
CA THR A 172 17.09 26.94 -23.64
C THR A 172 17.57 26.07 -22.48
N ALA A 173 17.98 24.84 -22.80
CA ALA A 173 18.55 23.91 -21.84
C ALA A 173 19.52 24.68 -20.94
N ARG A 174 19.32 24.54 -19.62
CA ARG A 174 20.13 25.15 -18.56
C ARG A 174 21.57 25.28 -19.03
N ASP A 175 22.04 26.53 -19.10
CA ASP A 175 23.44 26.89 -19.11
C ASP A 175 24.18 26.03 -18.07
N GLU A 176 24.82 24.97 -18.53
CA GLU A 176 25.89 24.28 -17.81
C GLU A 176 27.20 24.59 -18.55
N LEU A 177 27.87 25.63 -18.01
CA LEU A 177 29.31 25.92 -18.02
C LEU A 177 29.96 26.47 -19.30
#